data_AF-A0A7W0NTV2-F1
#
_entry.id   AF-A0A7W0NTV2-F1
#
_cell.length_a   1.000
_cell.length_b   1.000
_cell.length_c   1.000
_cell.angle_alpha   90.00
_cell.angle_beta   90.00
_cell.angle_gamma   90.00
#
_symmetry.space_group_name_H-M   'P 1'
#
loop_
_entity.id
_entity.type
_entity.pdbx_description
1 polymer ?
#
loop_
_entity_poly.entity_id
_entity_poly.type
_entity_poly.pdbx_seq_one_letter_code
_entity_poly.pdbx_strand_id
1 'polypeptide(L)'
;MPITPELLDELLKDYQSPEDMFGHDGLLQQLTKAVVERALQGELTHHLGYEKHSPEGHNSGNSRNGKSKKTIRSKRGQLEIDVPRDRASSFEPQLIKKGQTRFDGFDDKIISMYARGMTCREIKAHLQEIYSVEVSPDLISTVTDGVIDEVRSWQSRPLDAVYPILYLDALQVKVKDQGRVSNKAIYLAIGVNLQGIKEVLGLWSSETEGAKFWRASSEGWRVQRETVPPKQKSAA
;
A
#
# COMPACT_ATOMS: atom_id res chain seq x y z
N MET A 1 28.74 -6.53 2.28
CA MET A 1 30.01 -5.92 2.76
C MET A 1 29.66 -4.72 3.63
N PRO A 2 30.34 -4.51 4.76
CA PRO A 2 30.26 -3.25 5.49
C PRO A 2 30.88 -2.12 4.67
N ILE A 3 30.35 -0.90 4.81
CA ILE A 3 30.97 0.31 4.25
C ILE A 3 32.25 0.55 5.03
N THR A 4 33.39 0.63 4.35
CA THR A 4 34.69 0.83 5.02
C THR A 4 34.90 2.30 5.39
N PRO A 5 35.62 2.60 6.48
CA PRO A 5 35.91 3.98 6.88
C PRO A 5 36.63 4.78 5.78
N GLU A 6 37.53 4.15 5.03
CA GLU A 6 38.27 4.84 3.95
C GLU A 6 37.36 5.30 2.82
N LEU A 7 36.32 4.51 2.50
CA LEU A 7 35.33 4.88 1.48
C LEU A 7 34.44 6.03 1.98
N LEU A 8 34.12 6.07 3.27
CA LEU A 8 33.38 7.17 3.87
C LEU A 8 34.18 8.48 3.83
N ASP A 9 35.47 8.42 4.17
CA ASP A 9 36.37 9.59 4.10
C ASP A 9 36.52 10.10 2.66
N GLU A 10 36.57 9.20 1.67
CA GLU A 10 36.59 9.57 0.26
C GLU A 10 35.28 10.22 -0.20
N LEU A 11 34.14 9.66 0.19
CA LEU A 11 32.81 10.20 -0.17
C LEU A 11 32.50 11.55 0.52
N LEU A 12 33.11 11.83 1.67
CA LEU A 12 32.92 13.07 2.44
C LEU A 12 33.99 14.13 2.19
N LYS A 13 34.96 13.89 1.31
CA LYS A 13 36.12 14.75 1.08
C LYS A 13 35.74 16.20 0.70
N ASP A 14 34.65 16.37 -0.05
CA ASP A 14 34.18 17.66 -0.54
C ASP A 14 32.94 18.18 0.24
N TYR A 15 32.62 17.58 1.39
CA TYR A 15 31.49 18.00 2.22
C TYR A 15 31.79 19.32 2.93
N GLN A 16 31.04 20.38 2.60
CA GLN A 16 31.19 21.70 3.22
C GLN A 16 29.94 22.15 3.97
N SER A 17 28.77 21.65 3.58
CA SER A 17 27.48 22.03 4.14
C SER A 17 26.50 20.86 4.20
N PRO A 18 25.47 20.92 5.08
CA PRO A 18 24.40 19.92 5.09
C PRO A 18 23.70 19.73 3.73
N GLU A 19 23.71 20.75 2.87
CA GLU A 19 23.12 20.71 1.54
C GLU A 19 23.91 19.80 0.58
N ASP A 20 25.22 19.64 0.75
CA ASP A 20 26.04 18.74 -0.05
C ASP A 20 25.71 17.26 0.21
N MET A 21 25.16 16.97 1.40
CA MET A 21 24.74 15.62 1.79
C MET A 21 23.26 15.37 1.53
N PHE A 22 22.39 16.34 1.84
CA PHE A 22 20.93 16.18 1.85
C PHE A 22 20.17 16.99 0.80
N GLY A 23 20.84 17.85 0.02
CA GLY A 23 20.23 18.65 -1.03
C GLY A 23 19.75 17.83 -2.22
N HIS A 24 19.06 18.50 -3.16
CA HIS A 24 18.43 17.90 -4.34
C HIS A 24 19.39 17.17 -5.30
N ASP A 25 20.69 17.49 -5.23
CA ASP A 25 21.76 16.77 -5.94
C ASP A 25 22.86 16.31 -4.97
N GLY A 26 22.52 16.19 -3.68
CA GLY A 26 23.45 15.80 -2.62
C GLY A 26 23.93 14.36 -2.76
N LEU A 27 25.05 14.06 -2.11
CA LEU A 27 25.73 12.77 -2.14
C LEU A 27 24.78 11.57 -1.97
N LEU A 28 23.85 11.66 -1.03
CA LEU A 28 22.92 10.56 -0.74
C LEU A 28 21.95 10.29 -1.90
N GLN A 29 21.56 11.31 -2.65
CA GLN A 29 20.68 11.18 -3.79
C GLN A 29 21.42 10.58 -4.98
N GLN A 30 22.67 11.00 -5.21
CA GLN A 30 23.56 10.43 -6.23
C GLN A 30 23.87 8.95 -5.95
N LEU A 31 24.17 8.60 -4.69
CA LEU A 31 24.38 7.21 -4.28
C LEU A 31 23.13 6.37 -4.49
N THR A 32 21.97 6.88 -4.09
CA THR A 32 20.69 6.17 -4.29
C THR A 32 20.41 5.94 -5.77
N LYS A 33 20.63 6.96 -6.61
CA LYS A 33 20.54 6.85 -8.08
C LYS A 33 21.45 5.76 -8.62
N ALA A 34 22.74 5.80 -8.27
CA ALA A 34 23.74 4.87 -8.77
C ALA A 34 23.42 3.42 -8.38
N VAL A 35 22.98 3.19 -7.13
CA VAL A 35 22.59 1.86 -6.66
C VAL A 35 21.37 1.34 -7.41
N VAL A 36 20.33 2.16 -7.56
CA VAL A 36 19.10 1.78 -8.27
C VAL A 36 19.38 1.48 -9.74
N GLU A 37 20.12 2.34 -10.44
CA GLU A 37 20.47 2.11 -11.85
C GLU A 37 21.32 0.86 -12.04
N ARG A 38 22.25 0.58 -11.12
CA ARG A 38 23.10 -0.61 -11.19
C ARG A 38 22.31 -1.89 -10.91
N ALA A 39 21.37 -1.85 -9.96
CA ALA A 39 20.46 -2.95 -9.71
C ALA A 39 19.58 -3.25 -10.94
N LEU A 40 19.01 -2.22 -11.58
CA LEU A 40 18.22 -2.38 -12.80
C LEU A 40 19.05 -2.92 -13.99
N GLN A 41 20.33 -2.53 -14.10
CA GLN A 41 21.23 -3.12 -15.09
C GLN A 41 21.49 -4.60 -14.82
N GLY A 42 21.64 -4.99 -13.55
CA GLY A 42 21.78 -6.38 -13.13
C GLY A 42 20.54 -7.21 -13.43
N GLU A 43 19.34 -6.68 -13.16
CA GLU A 43 18.08 -7.31 -13.56
C GLU A 43 18.00 -7.52 -15.07
N LEU A 44 18.42 -6.53 -15.87
CA LEU A 44 18.45 -6.69 -17.33
C LEU A 44 19.50 -7.71 -17.79
N THR A 45 20.67 -7.78 -17.14
CA THR A 45 21.65 -8.84 -17.40
C THR A 45 21.03 -10.21 -17.15
N HIS A 46 20.36 -10.38 -16.01
CA HIS A 46 19.71 -11.63 -15.67
C HIS A 46 18.59 -12.00 -16.65
N HIS A 47 17.76 -11.02 -17.04
CA HIS A 47 16.68 -11.20 -18.01
C HIS A 47 17.17 -11.64 -19.39
N LEU A 48 18.27 -11.04 -19.86
CA LEU A 48 18.85 -11.36 -21.16
C LEU A 48 19.76 -12.59 -21.13
N GLY A 49 20.27 -12.97 -19.95
CA GLY A 49 21.20 -14.08 -19.75
C GLY A 49 22.65 -13.76 -20.13
N TYR A 50 22.98 -12.50 -20.43
CA TYR A 50 24.33 -12.10 -20.83
C TYR A 50 24.64 -10.63 -20.50
N GLU A 51 25.94 -10.35 -20.35
CA GLU A 51 26.45 -9.03 -19.97
C GLU A 51 26.46 -8.02 -21.12
N LYS A 52 26.54 -6.73 -20.77
CA LYS A 52 26.65 -5.67 -21.78
C LYS A 52 27.91 -5.89 -22.63
N HIS A 53 27.73 -5.91 -23.95
CA HIS A 53 28.78 -6.20 -24.95
C HIS A 53 29.33 -7.65 -24.92
N SER A 54 28.66 -8.60 -24.26
CA SER A 54 29.03 -10.01 -24.37
C SER A 54 28.75 -10.55 -25.78
N PRO A 55 29.68 -11.32 -26.38
CA PRO A 55 29.45 -12.01 -27.64
C PRO A 55 28.26 -13.00 -27.62
N GLU A 56 27.90 -13.50 -26.44
CA GLU A 56 26.76 -14.40 -26.22
C GLU A 56 25.42 -13.74 -26.59
N GLY A 57 25.37 -12.41 -26.63
CA GLY A 57 24.21 -11.64 -27.05
C GLY A 57 24.03 -11.53 -28.57
N HIS A 58 24.94 -12.07 -29.39
CA HIS A 58 24.77 -12.08 -30.84
C HIS A 58 23.77 -13.16 -31.26
N ASN A 59 22.77 -12.78 -32.05
CA ASN A 59 21.70 -13.68 -32.54
C ASN A 59 20.87 -14.37 -31.44
N SER A 60 20.85 -13.86 -30.21
CA SER A 60 20.04 -14.39 -29.09
C SER A 60 18.55 -14.02 -29.17
N GLY A 61 18.11 -13.33 -30.22
CA GLY A 61 16.71 -12.92 -30.46
C GLY A 61 16.28 -11.63 -29.74
N ASN A 62 16.86 -11.31 -28.57
CA ASN A 62 16.61 -10.06 -27.85
C ASN A 62 17.92 -9.37 -27.46
N SER A 63 17.92 -8.03 -27.44
CA SER A 63 19.13 -7.26 -27.16
C SER A 63 18.88 -6.00 -26.34
N ARG A 64 19.92 -5.50 -25.66
CA ARG A 64 19.85 -4.22 -24.94
C ARG A 64 19.61 -3.08 -25.94
N ASN A 65 18.66 -2.20 -25.64
CA ASN A 65 18.24 -1.10 -26.50
C ASN A 65 18.25 0.25 -25.76
N GLY A 66 19.41 0.60 -25.22
CA GLY A 66 19.63 1.86 -24.53
C GLY A 66 18.91 1.96 -23.17
N LYS A 67 18.57 3.20 -22.80
CA LYS A 67 17.92 3.54 -21.53
C LYS A 67 16.79 4.56 -21.75
N SER A 68 15.85 4.62 -20.82
CA SER A 68 14.80 5.63 -20.74
C SER A 68 14.92 6.37 -19.41
N LYS A 69 14.76 7.70 -19.46
CA LYS A 69 14.63 8.49 -18.23
C LYS A 69 13.31 8.18 -17.53
N LYS A 70 13.35 8.13 -16.21
CA LYS A 70 12.18 7.99 -15.35
C LYS A 70 12.40 8.74 -14.05
N THR A 71 11.45 9.61 -13.70
CA THR A 71 11.48 10.33 -12.44
C THR A 71 10.69 9.56 -11.38
N ILE A 72 11.38 9.16 -10.32
CA ILE A 72 10.78 8.49 -9.17
C ILE A 72 10.62 9.51 -8.04
N ARG A 73 9.49 9.47 -7.37
CA ARG A 73 9.27 10.26 -6.16
C ARG A 73 9.69 9.45 -4.95
N SER A 74 10.68 9.94 -4.22
CA SER A 74 11.23 9.33 -3.01
C SER A 74 11.07 10.26 -1.80
N LYS A 75 11.35 9.74 -0.60
CA LYS A 75 11.29 10.50 0.67
C LYS A 75 12.23 11.73 0.71
N ARG A 76 13.25 11.76 -0.15
CA ARG A 76 14.26 12.84 -0.21
C ARG A 76 14.08 13.76 -1.42
N GLY A 77 12.99 13.60 -2.18
CA GLY A 77 12.72 14.37 -3.38
C GLY A 77 12.59 13.52 -4.64
N GLN A 78 12.62 14.20 -5.79
CA GLN A 78 12.49 13.57 -7.11
C GLN A 78 13.85 13.03 -7.56
N LEU A 79 13.88 11.74 -7.88
CA LEU A 79 15.06 11.05 -8.37
C LEU A 79 14.89 10.72 -9.85
N GLU A 80 15.64 11.40 -10.72
CA GLU A 80 15.71 11.04 -12.14
C GLU A 80 16.71 9.88 -12.32
N ILE A 81 16.21 8.73 -12.76
CA ILE A 81 17.00 7.54 -13.06
C ILE A 81 16.95 7.17 -14.54
N ASP A 82 17.99 6.51 -15.01
CA ASP A 82 18.01 5.88 -16.33
C ASP A 82 17.67 4.39 -16.24
N VAL A 83 16.45 4.04 -16.66
CA VAL A 83 15.96 2.66 -16.69
C VAL A 83 16.42 1.96 -17.97
N PRO A 84 17.13 0.83 -17.90
CA PRO A 84 17.59 0.12 -19.08
C PRO A 84 16.45 -0.62 -19.79
N ARG A 85 16.60 -0.81 -21.11
CA ARG A 85 15.55 -1.39 -21.97
C ARG A 85 16.09 -2.53 -22.82
N ASP A 86 15.23 -3.48 -23.13
CA ASP A 86 15.45 -4.50 -24.15
C ASP A 86 14.74 -4.12 -25.47
N ARG A 87 15.16 -4.74 -26.57
CA ARG A 87 14.65 -4.48 -27.91
C ARG A 87 13.27 -5.08 -28.12
N ALA A 88 13.02 -6.26 -27.55
CA ALA A 88 11.71 -6.93 -27.60
C ALA A 88 10.67 -6.32 -26.63
N SER A 89 11.05 -5.36 -25.78
CA SER A 89 10.20 -4.76 -24.74
C SER A 89 9.62 -5.76 -23.72
N SER A 90 10.22 -6.94 -23.62
CA SER A 90 9.83 -8.05 -22.75
C SER A 90 10.34 -7.91 -21.32
N PHE A 91 11.32 -7.03 -21.07
CA PHE A 91 11.89 -6.84 -19.74
C PHE A 91 10.90 -6.17 -18.79
N GLU A 92 10.58 -6.81 -17.67
CA GLU A 92 9.79 -6.23 -16.58
C GLU A 92 10.63 -6.10 -15.31
N PRO A 93 11.11 -4.88 -14.97
CA PRO A 93 11.93 -4.70 -13.78
C PRO A 93 11.16 -4.99 -12.50
N GLN A 94 11.80 -5.66 -11.55
CA GLN A 94 11.21 -6.02 -10.26
C GLN A 94 11.39 -4.92 -9.23
N LEU A 95 12.58 -4.29 -9.18
CA LEU A 95 12.86 -3.19 -8.26
C LEU A 95 11.90 -2.02 -8.46
N ILE A 96 11.66 -1.63 -9.72
CA ILE A 96 10.77 -0.50 -10.07
C ILE A 96 9.97 -0.86 -11.32
N LYS A 97 8.71 -1.24 -11.14
CA LYS A 97 7.84 -1.71 -12.23
C LYS A 97 7.64 -0.65 -13.32
N LYS A 98 7.29 -1.09 -14.53
CA LYS A 98 6.87 -0.18 -15.61
C LYS A 98 5.70 0.69 -15.13
N GLY A 99 5.75 2.00 -15.39
CA GLY A 99 4.74 2.97 -14.93
C GLY A 99 4.80 3.35 -13.43
N GLN A 100 5.47 2.56 -12.58
CA GLN A 100 5.57 2.85 -11.14
C GLN A 100 6.49 4.05 -10.87
N THR A 101 5.96 5.16 -10.40
CA THR A 101 6.75 6.37 -10.07
C THR A 101 7.02 6.54 -8.58
N ARG A 102 6.64 5.57 -7.74
CA ARG A 102 6.71 5.62 -6.27
C ARG A 102 7.26 4.32 -5.68
N PHE A 103 8.04 4.42 -4.59
CA PHE A 103 8.46 3.27 -3.79
C PHE A 103 7.31 2.77 -2.89
N ASP A 104 7.14 1.46 -2.78
CA ASP A 104 6.09 0.80 -1.97
C ASP A 104 6.21 1.10 -0.47
N GLY A 105 5.06 1.15 0.21
CA GLY A 105 4.92 1.47 1.65
C GLY A 105 4.41 2.89 1.96
N PHE A 106 4.12 3.70 0.94
CA PHE A 106 3.46 5.00 1.08
C PHE A 106 1.96 4.85 1.36
N ASP A 107 1.35 3.86 0.73
CA ASP A 107 -0.10 3.63 0.76
C ASP A 107 -0.56 3.19 2.15
N ASP A 108 0.20 2.32 2.82
CA ASP A 108 -0.06 1.92 4.22
C ASP A 108 -0.08 3.11 5.18
N LYS A 109 0.73 4.14 4.92
CA LYS A 109 0.77 5.36 5.73
C LYS A 109 -0.45 6.23 5.46
N ILE A 110 -0.88 6.36 4.21
CA ILE A 110 -2.14 7.03 3.87
C ILE A 110 -3.32 6.33 4.58
N ILE A 111 -3.40 5.01 4.47
CA ILE A 111 -4.46 4.19 5.08
C ILE A 111 -4.44 4.36 6.61
N SER A 112 -3.26 4.30 7.24
CA SER A 112 -3.13 4.50 8.68
C SER A 112 -3.57 5.91 9.13
N MET A 113 -3.28 6.95 8.35
CA MET A 113 -3.71 8.32 8.68
C MET A 113 -5.22 8.48 8.52
N TYR A 114 -5.78 7.92 7.45
CA TYR A 114 -7.22 7.91 7.21
C TYR A 114 -7.97 7.14 8.31
N ALA A 115 -7.46 5.98 8.71
CA ALA A 115 -8.02 5.18 9.81
C ALA A 115 -8.00 5.91 11.17
N ARG A 116 -7.11 6.89 11.35
CA ARG A 116 -7.07 7.77 12.54
C ARG A 116 -8.03 8.96 12.45
N GLY A 117 -8.82 9.06 11.37
CA GLY A 117 -9.82 10.10 11.19
C GLY A 117 -9.30 11.39 10.56
N MET A 118 -8.08 11.40 10.02
CA MET A 118 -7.59 12.56 9.29
C MET A 118 -8.35 12.72 7.96
N THR A 119 -8.75 13.95 7.65
CA THR A 119 -9.33 14.30 6.35
C THR A 119 -8.28 14.20 5.24
N CYS A 120 -8.71 14.01 3.98
CA CYS A 120 -7.78 13.96 2.85
C CYS A 120 -6.91 15.23 2.73
N ARG A 121 -7.41 16.38 3.19
CA ARG A 121 -6.64 17.64 3.22
C ARG A 121 -5.56 17.63 4.30
N GLU A 122 -5.87 17.13 5.49
CA GLU A 122 -4.90 16.98 6.58
C GLU A 122 -3.84 15.94 6.23
N ILE A 123 -4.24 14.80 5.65
CA ILE A 123 -3.31 13.78 5.15
C ILE A 123 -2.35 14.40 4.13
N LYS A 124 -2.88 15.16 3.16
CA LYS A 124 -2.05 15.87 2.18
C LYS A 124 -1.06 16.82 2.86
N ALA A 125 -1.52 17.67 3.77
CA ALA A 125 -0.68 18.64 4.47
C ALA A 125 0.41 17.95 5.30
N HIS A 126 0.04 16.89 6.03
CA HIS A 126 0.95 16.11 6.85
C HIS A 126 2.00 15.36 6.01
N LEU A 127 1.59 14.81 4.87
CA LEU A 127 2.50 14.16 3.93
C LEU A 127 3.47 15.17 3.28
N GLN A 128 3.00 16.39 3.00
CA GLN A 128 3.86 17.46 2.52
C GLN A 128 4.86 17.91 3.59
N GLU A 129 4.43 18.05 4.84
CA GLU A 129 5.26 18.53 5.93
C GLU A 129 6.36 17.52 6.33
N ILE A 130 5.99 16.26 6.56
CA ILE A 130 6.93 15.23 7.03
C ILE A 130 7.78 14.67 5.90
N TYR A 131 7.18 14.49 4.72
CA TYR A 131 7.84 13.77 3.62
C TYR A 131 8.19 14.66 2.43
N SER A 132 7.81 15.96 2.43
CA SER A 132 8.00 16.87 1.29
C SER A 132 7.45 16.29 -0.03
N VAL A 133 6.42 15.43 0.06
CA VAL A 133 5.78 14.80 -1.10
C VAL A 133 4.45 15.50 -1.38
N GLU A 134 4.35 16.08 -2.57
CA GLU A 134 3.06 16.56 -3.07
C GLU A 134 2.18 15.38 -3.49
N VAL A 135 1.07 15.24 -2.78
CA VAL A 135 0.03 14.24 -3.05
C VAL A 135 -1.26 14.93 -3.49
N SER A 136 -1.88 14.45 -4.57
CA SER A 136 -3.20 14.93 -4.98
C SER A 136 -4.28 14.34 -4.05
N PRO A 137 -5.36 15.09 -3.75
CA PRO A 137 -6.50 14.54 -3.01
C PRO A 137 -7.10 13.30 -3.69
N ASP A 138 -7.11 13.28 -5.02
CA ASP A 138 -7.60 12.15 -5.82
C ASP A 138 -6.79 10.88 -5.53
N LEU A 139 -5.46 11.00 -5.38
CA LEU A 139 -4.65 9.84 -5.06
C LEU A 139 -4.94 9.30 -3.67
N ILE A 140 -5.17 10.18 -2.69
CA ILE A 140 -5.56 9.77 -1.33
C ILE A 140 -6.87 8.98 -1.41
N SER A 141 -7.85 9.47 -2.17
CA SER A 141 -9.10 8.75 -2.41
C SER A 141 -8.86 7.38 -3.04
N THR A 142 -8.11 7.30 -4.13
CA THR A 142 -7.83 6.04 -4.83
C THR A 142 -7.17 5.01 -3.91
N VAL A 143 -6.20 5.44 -3.09
CA VAL A 143 -5.52 4.56 -2.12
C VAL A 143 -6.50 4.08 -1.04
N THR A 144 -7.35 4.96 -0.51
CA THR A 144 -8.37 4.57 0.48
C THR A 144 -9.44 3.65 -0.13
N ASP A 145 -9.80 3.88 -1.39
CA ASP A 145 -10.77 3.08 -2.12
C ASP A 145 -10.24 1.67 -2.41
N GLY A 146 -8.92 1.50 -2.55
CA GLY A 146 -8.27 0.20 -2.70
C GLY A 146 -8.53 -0.77 -1.54
N VAL A 147 -8.84 -0.26 -0.33
CA VAL A 147 -9.12 -1.08 0.85
C VAL A 147 -10.59 -1.55 0.87
N ILE A 148 -11.46 -1.04 0.00
CA ILE A 148 -12.88 -1.41 -0.03
C ILE A 148 -13.07 -2.91 -0.24
N ASP A 149 -12.26 -3.53 -1.10
CA ASP A 149 -12.37 -4.97 -1.36
C ASP A 149 -11.92 -5.81 -0.16
N GLU A 150 -10.92 -5.34 0.60
CA GLU A 150 -10.53 -5.96 1.88
C GLU A 150 -11.64 -5.81 2.93
N VAL A 151 -12.29 -4.65 3.00
CA VAL A 151 -13.45 -4.43 3.89
C VAL A 151 -14.59 -5.36 3.53
N ARG A 152 -14.88 -5.56 2.24
CA ARG A 152 -15.89 -6.51 1.76
C ARG A 152 -15.53 -7.94 2.14
N SER A 153 -14.27 -8.34 1.96
CA SER A 153 -13.79 -9.66 2.38
C SER A 153 -13.88 -9.86 3.90
N TRP A 154 -13.63 -8.82 4.69
CA TRP A 154 -13.78 -8.86 6.13
C TRP A 154 -15.27 -8.95 6.54
N GLN A 155 -16.16 -8.23 5.87
CA GLN A 155 -17.60 -8.29 6.11
C GLN A 155 -18.22 -9.65 5.78
N SER A 156 -17.64 -10.39 4.83
CA SER A 156 -18.11 -11.72 4.40
C SER A 156 -17.36 -12.87 5.07
N ARG A 157 -16.43 -12.58 6.00
CA ARG A 157 -15.60 -13.60 6.64
C ARG A 157 -16.45 -14.62 7.42
N PRO A 158 -16.00 -15.89 7.50
CA PRO A 158 -16.64 -16.87 8.35
C PRO A 158 -16.63 -16.45 9.82
N LEU A 159 -17.75 -16.64 10.51
CA LEU A 159 -17.92 -16.36 11.93
C LEU A 159 -17.96 -17.65 12.74
N ASP A 160 -17.56 -17.61 14.01
CA ASP A 160 -17.67 -18.77 14.89
C ASP A 160 -19.14 -19.21 15.06
N ALA A 161 -19.33 -20.51 15.28
CA ALA A 161 -20.66 -21.11 15.39
C ALA A 161 -21.49 -20.52 16.55
N VAL A 162 -20.83 -20.16 17.65
CA VAL A 162 -21.48 -19.70 18.89
C VAL A 162 -20.75 -18.49 19.48
N TYR A 163 -21.52 -17.43 19.75
CA TYR A 163 -21.11 -16.27 20.53
C TYR A 163 -22.04 -16.15 21.75
N PRO A 164 -21.57 -16.44 22.98
CA PRO A 164 -22.41 -16.42 24.18
C PRO A 164 -23.06 -15.06 24.49
N ILE A 165 -22.39 -13.97 24.14
CA ILE A 165 -22.87 -12.60 24.38
C ILE A 165 -22.82 -11.83 23.06
N LEU A 166 -23.87 -11.08 22.79
CA LEU A 166 -24.01 -10.22 21.61
C LEU A 166 -24.43 -8.82 22.05
N TYR A 167 -23.67 -7.82 21.64
CA TYR A 167 -24.02 -6.40 21.75
C TYR A 167 -24.44 -5.88 20.38
N LEU A 168 -25.55 -5.15 20.37
CA LEU A 168 -26.09 -4.49 19.20
C LEU A 168 -26.21 -3.01 19.50
N ASP A 169 -25.66 -2.18 18.63
CA ASP A 169 -25.67 -0.73 18.78
C ASP A 169 -25.98 -0.05 17.43
N ALA A 170 -26.42 1.20 17.49
CA ALA A 170 -26.73 2.03 16.33
C ALA A 170 -26.18 3.44 16.52
N LEU A 171 -25.22 3.82 15.67
CA LEU A 171 -24.61 5.15 15.64
C LEU A 171 -25.30 6.02 14.58
N GLN A 172 -25.82 7.18 14.98
CA GLN A 172 -26.41 8.13 14.04
C GLN A 172 -25.32 9.03 13.44
N VAL A 173 -25.10 8.92 12.13
CA VAL A 173 -24.05 9.66 11.42
C VAL A 173 -24.67 10.51 10.31
N LYS A 174 -24.23 11.76 10.20
CA LYS A 174 -24.61 12.66 9.10
C LYS A 174 -23.84 12.26 7.85
N VAL A 175 -24.57 11.76 6.84
CA VAL A 175 -24.00 11.38 5.55
C VAL A 175 -24.57 12.29 4.48
N LYS A 176 -23.70 12.78 3.59
CA LYS A 176 -24.12 13.51 2.40
C LYS A 176 -24.40 12.49 1.29
N ASP A 177 -25.65 12.43 0.84
CA ASP A 177 -26.10 11.52 -0.21
C ASP A 177 -26.90 12.31 -1.25
N GLN A 178 -26.57 12.16 -2.53
CA GLN A 178 -27.19 12.90 -3.65
C GLN A 178 -27.35 14.41 -3.41
N GLY A 179 -26.37 15.04 -2.76
CA GLY A 179 -26.37 16.47 -2.46
C GLY A 179 -27.16 16.88 -1.20
N ARG A 180 -27.90 15.96 -0.57
CA ARG A 180 -28.61 16.20 0.69
C ARG A 180 -27.89 15.57 1.88
N VAL A 181 -27.74 16.31 2.97
CA VAL A 181 -27.22 15.75 4.23
C VAL A 181 -28.38 15.14 4.99
N SER A 182 -28.31 13.83 5.24
CA SER A 182 -29.29 13.08 6.03
C SER A 182 -28.60 12.31 7.14
N ASN A 183 -29.28 12.14 8.27
CA ASN A 183 -28.84 11.20 9.29
C ASN A 183 -29.07 9.77 8.77
N LYS A 184 -28.02 8.95 8.76
CA LYS A 184 -28.09 7.50 8.51
C LYS A 184 -27.67 6.78 9.78
N ALA A 185 -28.35 5.67 10.08
CA ALA A 185 -27.99 4.80 11.19
C ALA A 185 -26.92 3.80 10.72
N ILE A 186 -25.82 3.74 11.46
CA ILE A 186 -24.78 2.72 11.31
C ILE A 186 -24.96 1.71 12.43
N TYR A 187 -25.34 0.50 12.07
CA TYR A 187 -25.54 -0.59 13.01
C TYR A 187 -24.25 -1.37 13.21
N LEU A 188 -23.92 -1.64 14.46
CA LEU A 188 -22.73 -2.34 14.90
C LEU A 188 -23.15 -3.60 15.68
N ALA A 189 -22.54 -4.73 15.35
CA ALA A 189 -22.68 -5.95 16.13
C ALA A 189 -21.33 -6.41 16.68
N ILE A 190 -21.27 -6.64 17.99
CA ILE A 190 -20.07 -7.12 18.68
C ILE A 190 -20.42 -8.40 19.41
N GLY A 191 -19.72 -9.49 19.10
CA GLY A 191 -19.84 -10.78 19.78
C GLY A 191 -18.71 -10.97 20.78
N VAL A 192 -19.00 -11.66 21.89
CA VAL A 192 -17.96 -12.24 22.76
C VAL A 192 -17.85 -13.71 22.40
N ASN A 193 -16.67 -14.19 22.02
CA ASN A 193 -16.45 -15.59 21.69
C ASN A 193 -16.32 -16.46 22.96
N LEU A 194 -16.16 -17.78 22.79
CA LEU A 194 -16.03 -18.72 23.91
C LEU A 194 -14.78 -18.49 24.78
N GLN A 195 -13.78 -17.78 24.26
CA GLN A 195 -12.55 -17.40 24.95
C GLN A 195 -12.70 -16.06 25.70
N GLY A 196 -13.86 -15.42 25.65
CA GLY A 196 -14.11 -14.14 26.29
C GLY A 196 -13.59 -12.93 25.50
N ILE A 197 -13.13 -13.12 24.25
CA ILE A 197 -12.61 -12.04 23.41
C ILE A 197 -13.78 -11.36 22.69
N LYS A 198 -13.80 -10.03 22.72
CA LYS A 198 -14.76 -9.21 21.98
C LYS A 198 -14.31 -9.07 20.53
N GLU A 199 -15.23 -9.32 19.60
CA GLU A 199 -14.98 -9.22 18.17
C GLU A 199 -16.12 -8.46 17.49
N VAL A 200 -15.78 -7.58 16.55
CA VAL A 200 -16.78 -6.96 15.68
C VAL A 200 -17.21 -8.00 14.64
N LEU A 201 -18.50 -8.32 14.66
CA LEU A 201 -19.13 -9.29 13.75
C LEU A 201 -19.55 -8.64 12.43
N GLY A 202 -19.85 -7.34 12.47
CA GLY A 202 -20.03 -6.56 11.26
C GLY A 202 -20.59 -5.17 11.54
N LEU A 203 -20.69 -4.40 10.46
CA LEU A 203 -21.11 -3.01 10.44
C LEU A 203 -21.92 -2.76 9.18
N TRP A 204 -23.09 -2.13 9.31
CA TRP A 204 -24.04 -1.96 8.21
C TRP A 204 -24.72 -0.60 8.30
N SER A 205 -24.95 0.05 7.17
CA SER A 205 -25.68 1.32 7.10
C SER A 205 -27.14 1.10 6.70
N SER A 206 -28.04 1.88 7.29
CA SER A 206 -29.46 1.95 6.93
C SER A 206 -29.95 3.39 6.90
N GLU A 207 -30.91 3.66 6.02
CA GLU A 207 -31.58 4.96 5.94
C GLU A 207 -32.64 5.15 7.04
N THR A 208 -33.13 4.06 7.62
CA THR A 208 -34.18 4.10 8.65
C THR A 208 -33.86 3.18 9.81
N GLU A 209 -34.25 3.61 11.01
CA GLU A 209 -34.17 2.79 12.21
C GLU A 209 -35.34 1.80 12.23
N GLY A 210 -35.09 0.50 12.12
CA GLY A 210 -36.19 -0.46 12.06
C GLY A 210 -35.82 -1.92 12.31
N ALA A 211 -36.68 -2.65 13.02
CA ALA A 211 -36.50 -4.06 13.37
C ALA A 211 -36.35 -5.00 12.15
N LYS A 212 -36.83 -4.57 10.97
CA LYS A 212 -36.65 -5.31 9.69
C LYS A 212 -35.17 -5.46 9.34
N PHE A 213 -34.36 -4.48 9.68
CA PHE A 213 -32.92 -4.51 9.44
C PHE A 213 -32.24 -5.60 10.25
N TRP A 214 -32.47 -5.65 11.57
CA TRP A 214 -31.89 -6.67 12.44
C TRP A 214 -32.27 -8.10 12.04
N ARG A 215 -33.48 -8.29 11.51
CA ARG A 215 -33.90 -9.57 10.92
C ARG A 215 -33.09 -9.94 9.67
N ALA A 216 -32.83 -8.98 8.78
CA ALA A 216 -32.00 -9.23 7.60
C ALA A 216 -30.52 -9.48 7.97
N SER A 217 -29.96 -8.72 8.91
CA SER A 217 -28.58 -8.87 9.37
C SER A 217 -28.34 -10.22 10.07
N SER A 218 -29.30 -10.68 10.88
CA SER A 218 -29.21 -11.99 11.55
C SER A 218 -29.25 -13.17 10.57
N GLU A 219 -30.00 -13.06 9.46
CA GLU A 219 -29.99 -14.06 8.39
C GLU A 219 -28.63 -14.07 7.64
N GLY A 220 -28.04 -12.90 7.41
CA GLY A 220 -26.68 -12.79 6.85
C GLY A 220 -25.62 -13.50 7.71
N TRP A 221 -25.70 -13.36 9.04
CA TRP A 221 -24.80 -14.08 9.96
C TRP A 221 -25.03 -15.57 9.99
N ARG A 222 -26.24 -16.03 9.67
CA ARG A 222 -26.54 -17.46 9.62
C ARG A 222 -25.79 -18.10 8.45
N VAL A 223 -25.84 -17.47 7.27
CA VAL A 223 -25.09 -17.91 6.09
C VAL A 223 -23.58 -17.93 6.34
N GLN A 224 -23.05 -16.91 7.03
CA GLN A 224 -21.62 -16.83 7.37
C GLN A 224 -21.16 -17.82 8.46
N ARG A 225 -22.10 -18.37 9.24
CA ARG A 225 -21.83 -19.42 10.23
C ARG A 225 -21.90 -20.82 9.61
N GLU A 226 -22.81 -21.01 8.65
CA GLU A 226 -23.00 -22.29 7.96
C GLU A 226 -21.87 -22.62 6.97
N THR A 227 -21.04 -21.64 6.58
CA THR A 227 -19.85 -21.83 5.73
C THR A 227 -18.59 -22.29 6.49
N VAL A 228 -18.64 -22.38 7.82
CA VAL A 228 -17.52 -22.90 8.62
C VAL A 228 -17.61 -24.42 8.70
N PRO A 229 -16.66 -25.20 8.15
CA PRO A 229 -16.65 -26.64 8.34
C PRO A 229 -16.54 -26.94 9.83
N PRO A 230 -17.28 -27.95 10.35
CA PRO A 230 -17.24 -28.28 11.76
C PRO A 230 -15.79 -28.59 12.14
N LYS A 231 -15.21 -27.81 13.06
CA LYS A 231 -13.92 -28.15 13.67
C LYS A 231 -14.07 -29.56 14.22
N GLN A 232 -13.37 -30.52 13.62
CA GLN A 232 -13.28 -31.87 14.16
C GLN A 232 -12.84 -31.74 15.62
N LYS A 233 -13.69 -32.22 16.53
CA LYS A 233 -13.36 -32.35 17.94
C LYS A 233 -12.14 -33.27 18.02
N SER A 234 -10.95 -32.69 18.19
CA SER A 234 -9.78 -33.47 18.62
C SER A 234 -10.09 -33.95 20.03
N ALA A 235 -10.30 -35.26 20.16
CA ALA A 235 -10.30 -35.94 21.43
C ALA A 235 -8.92 -35.80 22.08
N ALA A 236 -8.89 -35.29 23.32
CA ALA A 236 -7.96 -35.64 24.39
C ALA A 236 -8.45 -34.93 25.66
#